data_AF-A0A2M7MH23-F1
#
_entry.id   AF-A0A2M7MH23-F1
#
_cell.length_a   1.000
_cell.length_b   1.000
_cell.length_c   1.000
_cell.angle_alpha   90.00
_cell.angle_beta   90.00
_cell.angle_gamma   90.00
#
_symmetry.space_group_name_H-M   'P 1'
#
loop_
_entity.id
_entity.type
_entity.pdbx_description
1 polymer ?
#
loop_
_entity_poly.entity_id
_entity_poly.type
_entity_poly.pdbx_seq_one_letter_code
_entity_poly.pdbx_strand_id
1 'polypeptide(L)'
;MLKKLFIVFAVIIGIVVLVVAALFISSWTSRPKTDKEFLSQLKGEVVFTRRNAEGVSDIWKINANGTGEVMLFHNDSNPFKADALSPLWSKDGKKIYFISFDNNKKEIILEIDDNEKNINIIKNPDRKPSTGSEWSREKDIRVFNGDIYIIKDGQEVRIFKHSGYYNQDYVAGSGASEASWSPDKEYIIFEVEGFITIINKNGKITKLTKGSAPDWKY
;
A
#
# COMPACT_ATOMS: atom_id res chain seq x y z
N MET A 1 -32.97 -28.48 42.83
CA MET A 1 -32.04 -28.80 41.72
C MET A 1 -31.82 -27.63 40.76
N LEU A 2 -32.86 -26.92 40.32
CA LEU A 2 -32.79 -25.87 39.28
C LEU A 2 -31.78 -24.72 39.55
N LYS A 3 -31.70 -24.19 40.77
CA LYS A 3 -30.75 -23.11 41.14
C LYS A 3 -29.27 -23.52 41.00
N LYS A 4 -28.92 -24.76 41.34
CA LYS A 4 -27.53 -25.26 41.20
C LYS A 4 -27.15 -25.41 39.73
N LEU A 5 -28.08 -25.87 38.89
CA LEU A 5 -27.88 -26.00 37.44
C LEU A 5 -27.66 -24.62 36.78
N PHE A 6 -28.42 -23.61 37.21
CA PHE A 6 -28.28 -22.23 36.72
C PHE A 6 -26.93 -21.60 37.09
N ILE A 7 -26.46 -21.83 38.32
CA ILE A 7 -25.14 -21.35 38.77
C ILE A 7 -24.01 -22.01 37.97
N VAL A 8 -24.09 -23.33 37.74
CA VAL A 8 -23.10 -24.05 36.93
C VAL A 8 -23.06 -23.51 35.49
N PHE A 9 -24.22 -23.25 34.89
CA PHE A 9 -24.30 -22.69 33.54
C PHE A 9 -23.74 -21.26 33.47
N ALA A 10 -24.03 -20.42 34.45
CA ALA A 10 -23.48 -19.06 34.54
C ALA A 10 -21.96 -19.05 34.72
N VAL A 11 -21.41 -19.99 35.51
CA VAL A 11 -19.95 -20.15 35.68
C VAL A 11 -19.30 -20.61 34.38
N ILE A 12 -19.89 -21.57 33.67
CA ILE A 12 -19.38 -22.04 32.37
C ILE A 12 -19.37 -20.90 31.35
N ILE A 13 -20.45 -20.13 31.22
CA ILE A 13 -20.50 -18.96 30.34
C ILE A 13 -19.43 -17.95 30.72
N GLY A 14 -19.27 -17.65 32.02
CA GLY A 14 -18.23 -16.74 32.50
C GLY A 14 -16.82 -17.19 32.11
N ILE A 15 -16.52 -18.49 32.24
CA ILE A 15 -15.24 -19.07 31.84
C ILE A 15 -15.04 -18.98 30.32
N VAL A 16 -16.06 -19.31 29.52
CA VAL A 16 -15.97 -19.22 28.04
C VAL A 16 -15.70 -17.78 27.59
N VAL A 17 -16.40 -16.80 28.17
CA VAL A 17 -16.18 -15.37 27.86
C VAL A 17 -14.76 -14.96 28.22
N LEU A 18 -14.24 -15.35 29.38
CA LEU A 18 -12.88 -15.04 29.79
C LEU A 18 -11.83 -15.69 28.88
N VAL A 19 -12.03 -16.94 28.46
CA VAL A 19 -11.14 -17.64 27.53
C VAL A 19 -11.13 -16.95 26.16
N VAL A 20 -12.31 -16.61 25.62
CA VAL A 20 -12.40 -15.88 24.34
C VAL A 20 -11.74 -14.52 24.44
N ALA A 21 -11.96 -13.77 25.53
CA ALA A 21 -11.31 -12.48 25.76
C ALA A 21 -9.79 -12.63 25.86
N ALA A 22 -9.28 -13.64 26.58
CA ALA A 22 -7.85 -13.90 26.69
C ALA A 22 -7.22 -14.27 25.34
N LEU A 23 -7.90 -15.10 24.52
CA LEU A 23 -7.45 -15.42 23.16
C LEU A 23 -7.45 -14.17 22.26
N PHE A 24 -8.49 -13.34 22.38
CA PHE A 24 -8.56 -12.08 21.63
C PHE A 24 -7.43 -11.12 22.02
N ILE A 25 -7.18 -10.93 23.31
CA ILE A 25 -6.08 -10.09 23.83
C ILE A 25 -4.71 -10.64 23.42
N SER A 26 -4.49 -11.95 23.55
CA SER A 26 -3.26 -12.61 23.11
C SER A 26 -3.02 -12.42 21.60
N SER A 27 -4.06 -12.59 20.79
CA SER A 27 -3.98 -12.37 19.35
C SER A 27 -3.70 -10.91 19.00
N TRP A 28 -4.33 -9.95 19.69
CA TRP A 28 -4.17 -8.52 19.44
C TRP A 28 -2.78 -8.02 19.84
N THR A 29 -2.28 -8.45 21.00
CA THR A 29 -0.94 -8.09 21.48
C THR A 29 0.19 -8.71 20.66
N SER A 30 -0.03 -9.90 20.08
CA SER A 30 0.96 -10.58 19.24
C SER A 30 1.07 -9.95 17.84
N ARG A 31 -0.02 -9.40 17.29
CA ARG A 31 -0.04 -8.82 15.92
C ARG A 31 1.03 -7.74 15.69
N PRO A 32 1.11 -6.65 16.50
CA PRO A 32 2.13 -5.63 16.32
C PRO A 32 3.57 -6.17 16.33
N LYS A 33 3.82 -7.19 17.15
CA LYS A 33 5.13 -7.86 17.21
C LYS A 33 5.41 -8.63 15.92
N THR A 34 4.45 -9.45 15.47
CA THR A 34 4.60 -10.22 14.23
C THR A 34 4.70 -9.34 12.99
N ASP A 35 4.08 -8.16 13.00
CA ASP A 35 4.13 -7.21 11.88
C ASP A 35 5.47 -6.51 11.81
N LYS A 36 6.03 -6.07 12.95
CA LYS A 36 7.40 -5.54 13.00
C LYS A 36 8.43 -6.58 12.60
N GLU A 37 8.29 -7.82 13.07
CA GLU A 37 9.16 -8.93 12.67
C GLU A 37 9.04 -9.19 11.15
N PHE A 38 7.82 -9.23 10.62
CA PHE A 38 7.58 -9.40 9.19
C PHE A 38 8.18 -8.27 8.36
N LEU A 39 8.04 -7.00 8.75
CA LEU A 39 8.64 -5.88 8.05
C LEU A 39 10.17 -5.91 8.14
N SER A 40 10.74 -6.29 9.29
CA SER A 40 12.19 -6.28 9.51
C SER A 40 13.00 -7.16 8.54
N GLN A 41 12.36 -8.17 7.95
CA GLN A 41 13.00 -9.06 6.97
C GLN A 41 12.96 -8.51 5.54
N LEU A 42 12.13 -7.49 5.28
CA LEU A 42 11.93 -6.93 3.95
C LEU A 42 13.09 -6.01 3.56
N LYS A 43 13.40 -6.00 2.27
CA LYS A 43 14.46 -5.19 1.66
C LYS A 43 13.91 -4.35 0.52
N GLY A 44 14.66 -3.33 0.17
CA GLY A 44 14.31 -2.41 -0.91
C GLY A 44 13.55 -1.19 -0.44
N GLU A 45 13.32 -0.30 -1.38
CA GLU A 45 12.76 1.03 -1.17
C GLU A 45 11.41 1.13 -1.87
N VAL A 46 10.49 1.85 -1.23
CA VAL A 46 9.14 2.09 -1.71
C VAL A 46 8.97 3.58 -1.90
N VAL A 47 8.50 3.99 -3.08
CA VAL A 47 8.03 5.36 -3.32
C VAL A 47 6.52 5.40 -3.33
N PHE A 48 5.97 6.52 -2.89
CA PHE A 48 4.52 6.66 -2.76
C PHE A 48 4.08 8.12 -2.65
N THR A 49 2.78 8.32 -2.79
CA THR A 49 2.12 9.60 -2.65
C THR A 49 1.56 9.76 -1.25
N ARG A 50 1.68 10.95 -0.65
CA ARG A 50 0.99 11.29 0.60
C ARG A 50 0.40 12.69 0.53
N ARG A 51 -0.86 12.79 0.92
CA ARG A 51 -1.55 14.08 1.05
C ARG A 51 -1.08 14.82 2.30
N ASN A 52 -0.69 16.09 2.14
CA ASN A 52 -0.26 16.97 3.22
C ASN A 52 -1.45 17.70 3.88
N ALA A 53 -1.14 18.59 4.84
CA ALA A 53 -2.15 19.31 5.61
C ALA A 53 -3.04 20.24 4.77
N GLU A 54 -2.57 20.64 3.59
CA GLU A 54 -3.29 21.51 2.66
C GLU A 54 -4.14 20.72 1.65
N GLY A 55 -4.09 19.38 1.71
CA GLY A 55 -4.81 18.52 0.78
C GLY A 55 -4.07 18.27 -0.53
N VAL A 56 -2.82 18.71 -0.66
CA VAL A 56 -1.97 18.49 -1.84
C VAL A 56 -1.11 17.25 -1.66
N SER A 57 -0.86 16.55 -2.76
CA SER A 57 -0.12 15.30 -2.81
C SER A 57 1.39 15.53 -3.00
N ASP A 58 2.19 14.96 -2.10
CA ASP A 58 3.66 15.00 -2.10
C ASP A 58 4.25 13.62 -2.40
N ILE A 59 5.52 13.56 -2.84
CA ILE A 59 6.23 12.29 -3.10
C ILE A 59 7.15 11.95 -1.93
N TRP A 60 7.00 10.72 -1.45
CA TRP A 60 7.72 10.18 -0.30
C TRP A 60 8.42 8.88 -0.66
N LYS A 61 9.45 8.55 0.12
CA LYS A 61 10.17 7.28 0.07
C LYS A 61 10.26 6.69 1.47
N ILE A 62 10.19 5.36 1.56
CA ILE A 62 10.41 4.60 2.80
C ILE A 62 11.09 3.28 2.47
N ASN A 63 11.89 2.74 3.38
CA ASN A 63 12.37 1.37 3.25
C ASN A 63 11.21 0.39 3.48
N ALA A 64 11.20 -0.74 2.77
CA ALA A 64 10.16 -1.76 2.93
C ALA A 64 10.07 -2.34 4.36
N ASN A 65 11.14 -2.19 5.16
CA ASN A 65 11.16 -2.54 6.57
C ASN A 65 10.54 -1.48 7.51
N GLY A 66 9.99 -0.40 6.97
CA GLY A 66 9.34 0.68 7.70
C GLY A 66 10.28 1.76 8.24
N THR A 67 11.58 1.69 7.93
CA THR A 67 12.57 2.70 8.37
C THR A 67 12.86 3.73 7.27
N GLY A 68 13.54 4.82 7.64
CA GLY A 68 14.10 5.76 6.65
C GLY A 68 13.07 6.53 5.83
N GLU A 69 11.87 6.74 6.37
CA GLU A 69 10.84 7.53 5.69
C GLU A 69 11.33 8.96 5.47
N VAL A 70 11.23 9.45 4.24
CA VAL A 70 11.71 10.78 3.84
C VAL A 70 10.83 11.36 2.74
N MET A 71 10.57 12.66 2.82
CA MET A 71 9.91 13.40 1.74
C MET A 71 10.95 13.72 0.65
N LEU A 72 10.66 13.29 -0.57
CA LEU A 72 11.51 13.52 -1.74
C LEU A 72 11.14 14.81 -2.46
N PHE A 73 9.84 15.07 -2.57
CA PHE A 73 9.30 16.22 -3.28
C PHE A 73 8.14 16.82 -2.50
N HIS A 74 8.14 18.15 -2.42
CA HIS A 74 7.04 18.92 -1.89
C HIS A 74 6.46 19.81 -3.00
N ASN A 75 5.14 19.97 -3.06
CA ASN A 75 4.47 20.78 -4.08
C ASN A 75 5.01 22.23 -4.18
N ASP A 76 5.39 22.87 -3.06
CA ASP A 76 5.99 24.21 -3.08
C ASP A 76 7.39 24.25 -3.72
N SER A 77 8.05 23.10 -3.90
CA SER A 77 9.34 23.00 -4.60
C SER A 77 9.20 23.01 -6.12
N ASN A 78 7.98 22.95 -6.66
CA ASN A 78 7.70 22.99 -8.09
C ASN A 78 7.14 24.36 -8.49
N PRO A 79 7.61 24.95 -9.62
CA PRO A 79 7.07 26.20 -10.13
C PRO A 79 5.55 26.25 -10.32
N PHE A 80 4.87 25.09 -10.41
CA PHE A 80 3.44 25.03 -10.68
C PHE A 80 2.56 24.81 -9.44
N LYS A 81 3.14 24.53 -8.25
CA LYS A 81 2.40 24.28 -7.00
C LYS A 81 1.21 23.31 -7.14
N ALA A 82 1.38 22.27 -7.94
CA ALA A 82 0.36 21.29 -8.25
C ALA A 82 0.60 19.96 -7.50
N ASP A 83 -0.43 19.10 -7.47
CA ASP A 83 -0.30 17.72 -6.97
C ASP A 83 0.86 16.97 -7.62
N ALA A 84 1.53 16.13 -6.83
CA ALA A 84 2.47 15.13 -7.31
C ALA A 84 1.85 13.73 -7.11
N LEU A 85 1.64 13.01 -8.21
CA LEU A 85 0.84 11.79 -8.25
C LEU A 85 1.58 10.62 -8.90
N SER A 86 1.16 9.41 -8.53
CA SER A 86 1.55 8.15 -9.17
C SER A 86 3.07 7.93 -9.33
N PRO A 87 3.89 8.10 -8.28
CA PRO A 87 5.33 7.93 -8.39
C PRO A 87 5.69 6.49 -8.75
N LEU A 88 6.77 6.31 -9.50
CA LEU A 88 7.34 4.99 -9.79
C LEU A 88 8.83 5.09 -10.03
N TRP A 89 9.54 3.98 -9.81
CA TRP A 89 10.98 3.90 -10.10
C TRP A 89 11.26 3.74 -11.59
N SER A 90 12.38 4.27 -12.08
CA SER A 90 12.94 3.87 -13.37
C SER A 90 13.33 2.38 -13.35
N LYS A 91 13.49 1.76 -14.52
CA LYS A 91 13.86 0.33 -14.59
C LYS A 91 15.21 0.01 -13.95
N ASP A 92 16.12 0.99 -13.94
CA ASP A 92 17.43 0.88 -13.32
C ASP A 92 17.45 1.27 -11.83
N GLY A 93 16.30 1.68 -11.27
CA GLY A 93 16.14 2.06 -9.87
C GLY A 93 16.86 3.35 -9.48
N LYS A 94 17.39 4.14 -10.42
CA LYS A 94 18.15 5.36 -10.10
C LYS A 94 17.30 6.62 -10.04
N LYS A 95 16.10 6.57 -10.60
CA LYS A 95 15.24 7.73 -10.78
C LYS A 95 13.81 7.42 -10.39
N ILE A 96 13.07 8.47 -10.11
CA ILE A 96 11.65 8.41 -9.76
C ILE A 96 10.88 9.30 -10.71
N TYR A 97 9.89 8.72 -11.39
CA TYR A 97 8.95 9.43 -12.25
C TYR A 97 7.64 9.64 -11.54
N PHE A 98 7.06 10.83 -11.68
CA PHE A 98 5.74 11.13 -11.16
C PHE A 98 5.06 12.18 -12.01
N ILE A 99 3.74 12.28 -11.83
CA ILE A 99 2.92 13.23 -12.57
C ILE A 99 2.75 14.49 -11.74
N SER A 100 2.81 15.63 -12.42
CA SER A 100 2.29 16.89 -11.91
C SER A 100 1.53 17.63 -13.01
N PHE A 101 1.12 18.86 -12.74
CA PHE A 101 0.36 19.68 -13.69
C PHE A 101 1.02 21.04 -13.88
N ASP A 102 1.03 21.53 -15.12
CA ASP A 102 1.45 22.90 -15.41
C ASP A 102 0.36 23.93 -15.03
N ASN A 103 0.65 25.23 -15.18
CA ASN A 103 -0.30 26.31 -14.90
C ASN A 103 -1.61 26.25 -15.73
N ASN A 104 -1.63 25.48 -16.83
CA ASN A 104 -2.79 25.26 -17.67
C ASN A 104 -3.49 23.91 -17.38
N LYS A 105 -3.15 23.26 -16.25
CA LYS A 105 -3.64 21.95 -15.83
C LYS A 105 -3.30 20.82 -16.81
N LYS A 106 -2.25 20.96 -17.61
CA LYS A 106 -1.75 19.88 -18.46
C LYS A 106 -0.85 18.96 -17.66
N GLU A 107 -1.05 17.66 -17.83
CA GLU A 107 -0.20 16.63 -17.26
C GLU A 107 1.25 16.81 -17.75
N ILE A 108 2.18 16.82 -16.80
CA ILE A 108 3.62 16.80 -17.05
C ILE A 108 4.25 15.67 -16.24
N ILE A 109 5.31 15.09 -16.79
CA ILE A 109 6.08 14.06 -16.09
C ILE A 109 7.34 14.71 -15.54
N LEU A 110 7.51 14.56 -14.23
CA LEU A 110 8.69 15.00 -13.51
C LEU A 110 9.58 13.80 -13.17
N GLU A 111 10.89 14.04 -13.16
CA GLU A 111 11.93 13.10 -12.81
C GLU A 111 12.73 13.66 -11.63
N ILE A 112 13.01 12.82 -10.63
CA ILE A 112 13.95 13.10 -9.53
C ILE A 112 14.99 11.98 -9.48
N ASP A 113 16.26 12.35 -9.33
CA ASP A 113 17.32 11.37 -9.06
C ASP A 113 17.23 10.89 -7.60
N ASP A 114 17.43 9.60 -7.36
CA ASP A 114 17.33 9.03 -6.00
C ASP A 114 18.36 9.61 -5.02
N ASN A 115 19.51 10.02 -5.55
CA ASN A 115 20.65 10.52 -4.79
C ASN A 115 20.75 12.05 -4.77
N GLU A 116 20.11 12.73 -5.73
CA GLU A 116 20.19 14.17 -5.91
C GLU A 116 18.78 14.70 -6.15
N LYS A 117 18.30 15.65 -5.32
CA LYS A 117 16.94 16.20 -5.44
C LYS A 117 16.79 17.17 -6.63
N ASN A 118 17.43 16.87 -7.76
CA ASN A 118 17.27 17.59 -9.02
C ASN A 118 15.93 17.21 -9.63
N ILE A 119 15.12 18.19 -10.00
CA ILE A 119 13.80 17.98 -10.59
C ILE A 119 13.85 18.40 -12.06
N ASN A 120 13.51 17.48 -12.96
CA ASN A 120 13.46 17.75 -14.40
C ASN A 120 12.08 17.42 -14.98
N ILE A 121 11.61 18.23 -15.92
CA ILE A 121 10.45 17.90 -16.75
C ILE A 121 10.93 17.04 -17.93
N ILE A 122 10.31 15.88 -18.11
CA ILE A 122 10.70 14.91 -19.14
C ILE A 122 9.52 14.52 -20.04
N LYS A 123 9.83 13.97 -21.23
CA LYS A 123 8.81 13.54 -22.21
C LYS A 123 8.72 12.02 -22.39
N ASN A 124 9.84 11.31 -22.26
CA ASN A 124 9.95 9.90 -22.62
C ASN A 124 10.61 9.09 -21.47
N PRO A 125 9.92 8.88 -20.34
CA PRO A 125 10.44 8.01 -19.29
C PRO A 125 10.48 6.54 -19.74
N ASP A 126 11.38 5.73 -19.14
CA ASP A 126 11.48 4.29 -19.43
C ASP A 126 10.32 3.45 -18.85
N ARG A 127 9.64 4.00 -17.83
CA ARG A 127 8.37 3.59 -17.23
C ARG A 127 7.49 4.82 -17.09
N LYS A 128 6.28 4.78 -17.64
CA LYS A 128 5.39 5.93 -17.67
C LYS A 128 4.43 5.91 -16.48
N PRO A 129 4.39 6.94 -15.61
CA PRO A 129 3.35 7.06 -14.60
C PRO A 129 2.00 7.37 -15.26
N SER A 130 0.89 7.10 -14.55
CA SER A 130 -0.46 7.29 -15.07
C SER A 130 -1.39 7.88 -14.02
N THR A 131 -2.25 8.83 -14.42
CA THR A 131 -3.35 9.35 -13.61
C THR A 131 -4.62 8.50 -13.71
N GLY A 132 -4.66 7.53 -14.63
CA GLY A 132 -5.75 6.55 -14.69
C GLY A 132 -5.65 5.59 -13.50
N SER A 133 -6.77 5.01 -13.08
CA SER A 133 -6.77 3.91 -12.08
C SER A 133 -6.06 2.68 -12.67
N GLU A 134 -4.73 2.68 -12.62
CA GLU A 134 -3.93 1.49 -12.83
C GLU A 134 -4.08 0.63 -11.59
N TRP A 135 -5.07 -0.25 -11.64
CA TRP A 135 -5.32 -1.20 -10.57
C TRP A 135 -4.10 -2.07 -10.26
N SER A 136 -3.21 -2.25 -11.25
CA SER A 136 -1.92 -2.91 -11.14
C SER A 136 -0.90 -2.24 -12.05
N ARG A 137 0.34 -2.11 -11.59
CA ARG A 137 1.51 -1.69 -12.38
C ARG A 137 2.12 -2.85 -13.19
N GLU A 138 1.64 -4.06 -12.96
CA GLU A 138 2.22 -5.32 -13.42
C GLU A 138 1.23 -6.10 -14.29
N LYS A 139 1.73 -6.74 -15.35
CA LYS A 139 0.89 -7.51 -16.29
C LYS A 139 0.39 -8.83 -15.70
N ASP A 140 1.08 -9.36 -14.69
CA ASP A 140 0.77 -10.63 -14.03
C ASP A 140 0.06 -10.44 -12.68
N ILE A 141 -0.31 -9.21 -12.32
CA ILE A 141 -1.22 -8.90 -11.20
C ILE A 141 -2.51 -8.33 -11.77
N ARG A 142 -3.63 -8.94 -11.39
CA ARG A 142 -4.97 -8.41 -11.67
C ARG A 142 -5.59 -7.95 -10.37
N VAL A 143 -6.12 -6.74 -10.39
CA VAL A 143 -6.91 -6.20 -9.29
C VAL A 143 -8.34 -6.00 -9.78
N PHE A 144 -9.29 -6.61 -9.08
CA PHE A 144 -10.68 -6.67 -9.50
C PHE A 144 -11.60 -6.72 -8.29
N ASN A 145 -12.61 -5.85 -8.24
CA ASN A 145 -13.50 -5.67 -7.09
C ASN A 145 -12.78 -5.48 -5.74
N GLY A 146 -11.58 -4.88 -5.77
CA GLY A 146 -10.73 -4.69 -4.60
C GLY A 146 -9.94 -5.92 -4.14
N ASP A 147 -10.14 -7.08 -4.77
CA ASP A 147 -9.33 -8.29 -4.57
C ASP A 147 -8.05 -8.21 -5.44
N ILE A 148 -7.00 -8.90 -5.00
CA ILE A 148 -5.75 -9.06 -5.77
C ILE A 148 -5.57 -10.51 -6.19
N TYR A 149 -5.33 -10.71 -7.49
CA TYR A 149 -5.03 -11.98 -8.12
C TYR A 149 -3.66 -11.92 -8.78
N ILE A 150 -2.95 -13.03 -8.75
CA ILE A 150 -1.74 -13.24 -9.56
C ILE A 150 -2.08 -14.19 -10.70
N ILE A 151 -1.55 -13.93 -11.89
CA ILE A 151 -1.72 -14.78 -13.06
C ILE A 151 -0.52 -15.72 -13.12
N LYS A 152 -0.76 -17.01 -12.86
CA LYS A 152 0.26 -18.06 -12.90
C LYS A 152 -0.16 -19.14 -13.89
N ASP A 153 0.66 -19.37 -14.92
CA ASP A 153 0.39 -20.37 -15.96
C ASP A 153 -0.99 -20.20 -16.63
N GLY A 154 -1.42 -18.94 -16.78
CA GLY A 154 -2.74 -18.58 -17.33
C GLY A 154 -3.91 -18.72 -16.35
N GLN A 155 -3.67 -19.13 -15.11
CA GLN A 155 -4.69 -19.22 -14.06
C GLN A 155 -4.61 -18.06 -13.08
N GLU A 156 -5.76 -17.55 -12.64
CA GLU A 156 -5.84 -16.53 -11.61
C GLU A 156 -5.84 -17.16 -10.22
N VAL A 157 -4.87 -16.79 -9.38
CA VAL A 157 -4.79 -17.19 -7.98
C VAL A 157 -5.02 -15.96 -7.11
N ARG A 158 -6.09 -15.96 -6.31
CA ARG A 158 -6.36 -14.85 -5.39
C ARG A 158 -5.39 -14.88 -4.21
N ILE A 159 -4.70 -13.76 -3.99
CA ILE A 159 -3.75 -13.58 -2.88
C ILE A 159 -4.34 -12.68 -1.79
N PHE A 160 -5.20 -11.74 -2.16
CA PHE A 160 -5.89 -10.85 -1.22
C PHE A 160 -7.38 -10.82 -1.52
N LYS A 161 -8.19 -10.95 -0.45
CA LYS A 161 -9.63 -10.78 -0.49
C LYS A 161 -10.02 -9.56 0.34
N HIS A 162 -10.67 -8.59 -0.29
CA HIS A 162 -11.29 -7.47 0.40
C HIS A 162 -12.61 -7.91 1.06
N SER A 163 -12.85 -7.49 2.30
CA SER A 163 -14.02 -7.91 3.10
C SER A 163 -15.21 -6.95 3.06
N GLY A 164 -15.13 -5.85 2.30
CA GLY A 164 -16.22 -4.88 2.13
C GLY A 164 -17.17 -5.19 0.97
N TYR A 165 -18.37 -4.61 1.02
CA TYR A 165 -19.38 -4.74 -0.04
C TYR A 165 -18.96 -3.91 -1.25
N TYR A 166 -18.61 -4.52 -2.38
CA TYR A 166 -18.34 -3.76 -3.60
C TYR A 166 -19.66 -3.24 -4.17
N ASN A 167 -19.85 -1.92 -4.26
CA ASN A 167 -20.97 -1.30 -4.95
C ASN A 167 -20.42 -0.32 -6.00
N GLN A 168 -21.06 -0.18 -7.16
CA GLN A 168 -20.53 0.64 -8.27
C GLN A 168 -20.31 2.13 -7.90
N ASP A 169 -20.91 2.60 -6.81
CA ASP A 169 -20.72 3.95 -6.25
C ASP A 169 -19.50 4.07 -5.32
N TYR A 170 -18.66 3.03 -5.23
CA TYR A 170 -17.52 3.05 -4.31
C TYR A 170 -16.46 4.07 -4.71
N VAL A 171 -16.23 5.01 -3.79
CA VAL A 171 -15.15 5.99 -3.84
C VAL A 171 -13.80 5.26 -4.00
N ALA A 172 -12.94 5.76 -4.89
CA ALA A 172 -11.56 5.34 -5.00
C ALA A 172 -10.91 5.24 -3.58
N GLY A 173 -10.26 4.10 -3.27
CA GLY A 173 -9.55 3.89 -2.00
C GLY A 173 -10.15 2.88 -1.01
N SER A 174 -11.13 2.06 -1.42
CA SER A 174 -11.69 1.02 -0.55
C SER A 174 -11.20 -0.39 -0.82
N GLY A 175 -10.96 -0.72 -2.09
CA GLY A 175 -10.33 -1.95 -2.51
C GLY A 175 -8.83 -1.79 -2.66
N ALA A 176 -8.13 -2.90 -2.86
CA ALA A 176 -6.74 -2.83 -3.27
C ALA A 176 -6.62 -2.04 -4.59
N SER A 177 -5.58 -1.23 -4.73
CA SER A 177 -5.23 -0.53 -5.97
C SER A 177 -3.73 -0.36 -6.12
N GLU A 178 -3.29 -0.05 -7.35
CA GLU A 178 -1.90 0.31 -7.68
C GLU A 178 -0.88 -0.73 -7.22
N ALA A 179 -1.24 -2.01 -7.39
CA ALA A 179 -0.42 -3.13 -6.93
C ALA A 179 0.89 -3.25 -7.74
N SER A 180 2.00 -3.54 -7.05
CA SER A 180 3.34 -3.73 -7.64
C SER A 180 4.06 -4.88 -6.95
N TRP A 181 4.96 -5.54 -7.67
CA TRP A 181 5.80 -6.60 -7.11
C TRP A 181 6.99 -6.04 -6.34
N SER A 182 7.43 -6.74 -5.30
CA SER A 182 8.82 -6.66 -4.87
C SER A 182 9.75 -7.20 -5.97
N PRO A 183 11.05 -6.83 -5.98
CA PRO A 183 11.97 -7.22 -7.05
C PRO A 183 12.14 -8.73 -7.22
N ASP A 184 12.10 -9.45 -6.09
CA ASP A 184 12.17 -10.90 -6.01
C ASP A 184 10.83 -11.59 -6.32
N LYS A 185 9.77 -10.81 -6.57
CA LYS A 185 8.38 -11.25 -6.76
C LYS A 185 7.84 -12.10 -5.60
N GLU A 186 8.33 -11.93 -4.38
CA GLU A 186 7.83 -12.66 -3.21
C GLU A 186 6.71 -11.91 -2.47
N TYR A 187 6.63 -10.59 -2.67
CA TYR A 187 5.70 -9.70 -2.01
C TYR A 187 4.97 -8.81 -3.01
N ILE A 188 3.72 -8.48 -2.70
CA ILE A 188 2.95 -7.47 -3.43
C ILE A 188 2.78 -6.29 -2.50
N ILE A 189 3.06 -5.10 -3.00
CA ILE A 189 2.74 -3.83 -2.35
C ILE A 189 1.55 -3.19 -3.05
N PHE A 190 0.62 -2.62 -2.30
CA PHE A 190 -0.60 -2.03 -2.84
C PHE A 190 -1.19 -1.01 -1.86
N GLU A 191 -2.05 -0.13 -2.37
CA GLU A 191 -2.87 0.76 -1.55
C GLU A 191 -4.17 0.06 -1.16
N VAL A 192 -4.57 0.17 0.11
CA VAL A 192 -5.91 -0.20 0.58
C VAL A 192 -6.27 0.61 1.82
N GLU A 193 -7.47 1.20 1.84
CA GLU A 193 -7.96 2.03 2.97
C GLU A 193 -7.02 3.20 3.32
N GLY A 194 -6.31 3.76 2.34
CA GLY A 194 -5.33 4.85 2.55
C GLY A 194 -4.01 4.41 3.20
N PHE A 195 -3.75 3.09 3.23
CA PHE A 195 -2.49 2.53 3.68
C PHE A 195 -1.78 1.79 2.55
N ILE A 196 -0.47 2.03 2.50
CA ILE A 196 0.44 1.18 1.75
C ILE A 196 0.61 -0.10 2.53
N THR A 197 0.32 -1.21 1.87
CA THR A 197 0.19 -2.53 2.48
C THR A 197 1.02 -3.53 1.71
N ILE A 198 1.69 -4.41 2.43
CA ILE A 198 2.51 -5.48 1.87
C ILE A 198 1.88 -6.82 2.21
N ILE A 199 1.73 -7.69 1.22
CA ILE A 199 1.28 -9.08 1.38
C ILE A 199 2.28 -10.03 0.73
N ASN A 200 2.55 -11.17 1.37
CA ASN A 200 3.30 -12.26 0.74
C ASN A 200 2.36 -13.28 0.08
N LYS A 201 2.90 -14.17 -0.76
CA LYS A 201 2.13 -15.23 -1.45
C LYS A 201 1.36 -16.17 -0.51
N ASN A 202 1.75 -16.26 0.76
CA ASN A 202 1.11 -17.09 1.78
C ASN A 202 -0.03 -16.36 2.53
N GLY A 203 -0.30 -15.10 2.19
CA GLY A 203 -1.37 -14.29 2.78
C GLY A 203 -0.99 -13.55 4.05
N LYS A 204 0.28 -13.59 4.51
CA LYS A 204 0.74 -12.70 5.59
C LYS A 204 0.76 -11.28 5.04
N ILE A 205 -0.01 -10.42 5.67
CA ILE A 205 -0.26 -9.02 5.28
C ILE A 205 0.08 -8.09 6.43
N THR A 206 0.61 -6.90 6.11
CA THR A 206 0.81 -5.83 7.10
C THR A 206 0.75 -4.44 6.45
N LYS A 207 0.38 -3.44 7.24
CA LYS A 207 0.38 -2.02 6.82
C LYS A 207 1.78 -1.46 7.04
N LEU A 208 2.36 -0.85 6.01
CA LEU A 208 3.68 -0.22 6.05
C LEU A 208 3.58 1.23 6.55
N THR A 209 2.79 2.05 5.84
CA THR A 209 2.64 3.49 6.16
C THR A 209 1.37 4.04 5.51
N LYS A 210 0.99 5.28 5.83
CA LYS A 210 -0.12 5.98 5.17
C LYS A 210 0.34 6.60 3.86
N GLY A 211 -0.46 6.42 2.82
CA GLY A 211 -0.19 6.92 1.47
C GLY A 211 -0.95 6.12 0.42
N SER A 212 -0.69 6.45 -0.84
CA SER A 212 -1.25 5.80 -2.02
C SER A 212 -0.21 5.66 -3.13
N ALA A 213 -0.57 4.99 -4.21
CA ALA A 213 0.26 4.78 -5.40
C ALA A 213 1.67 4.24 -5.13
N PRO A 214 1.82 3.19 -4.30
CA PRO A 214 3.13 2.65 -4.01
C PRO A 214 3.79 2.06 -5.28
N ASP A 215 5.12 2.10 -5.31
CA ASP A 215 5.93 1.32 -6.23
C ASP A 215 7.20 0.85 -5.50
N TRP A 216 7.55 -0.43 -5.67
CA TRP A 216 8.73 -1.02 -5.06
C TRP A 216 9.89 -0.96 -6.04
N LYS A 217 11.04 -0.47 -5.58
CA LYS A 217 12.27 -0.38 -6.38
C LYS A 217 12.76 -1.75 -6.83
N TYR A 218 12.85 -1.99 -8.15
CA TYR A 218 13.45 -3.19 -8.77
C TYR A 218 14.93 -3.36 -8.47
#